data_AF-A0A1B0GLK0-F1
#
_entry.id   AF-A0A1B0GLK0-F1
#
_cell.length_a   1.000
_cell.length_b   1.000
_cell.length_c   1.000
_cell.angle_alpha   90.00
_cell.angle_beta   90.00
_cell.angle_gamma   90.00
#
_symmetry.space_group_name_H-M   'P 1'
#
loop_
_entity.id
_entity.type
_entity.pdbx_description
1 polymer ?
#
loop_
_entity_poly.entity_id
_entity_poly.type
_entity_poly.pdbx_seq_one_letter_code
_entity_poly.pdbx_strand_id
1 'polypeptide(L)'
;MAKNILVAALFILGVSQVSSIKCYFCASTTDCADPVNTAAIETFDCENEQVCYKMGIRFQIAGLDQSAIARGCIPADSPCTAADLGLRISITSCHLCDTDLCNASVRLTGRIYAVLPMIVSLLIAKIKF
;
A
#
# COMPACT_ATOMS: atom_id res chain seq x y z
N MET A 1 6.42 29.26 29.50
CA MET A 1 5.85 27.91 29.32
C MET A 1 5.64 27.56 27.84
N ALA A 2 5.16 28.47 26.98
CA ALA A 2 5.00 28.26 25.53
C ALA A 2 6.29 27.86 24.77
N LYS A 3 7.46 28.37 25.18
CA LYS A 3 8.77 28.03 24.57
C LYS A 3 9.11 26.54 24.67
N ASN A 4 8.75 25.88 25.76
CA ASN A 4 9.03 24.45 25.97
C ASN A 4 8.09 23.57 25.13
N ILE A 5 6.88 24.06 24.83
CA ILE A 5 5.91 23.39 23.94
C ILE A 5 6.37 23.49 22.49
N LEU A 6 6.91 24.65 22.07
CA LEU A 6 7.42 24.86 20.72
C LEU A 6 8.60 23.90 20.40
N VAL A 7 9.49 23.71 21.37
CA VAL A 7 10.65 22.81 21.25
C VAL A 7 10.22 21.34 21.18
N ALA A 8 9.21 20.95 21.97
CA ALA A 8 8.63 19.60 21.90
C ALA A 8 7.96 19.31 20.55
N ALA A 9 7.26 20.29 19.97
CA ALA A 9 6.63 20.15 18.65
C ALA A 9 7.65 19.99 17.51
N LEU A 10 8.77 20.71 17.58
CA LEU A 10 9.89 20.59 16.62
C LEU A 10 10.59 19.23 16.69
N PHE A 11 10.65 18.61 17.87
CA PHE A 11 11.23 17.26 18.02
C PHE A 11 10.39 16.16 17.38
N ILE A 12 9.06 16.30 17.34
CA ILE A 12 8.15 15.33 16.70
C ILE A 12 8.26 15.40 15.17
N LEU A 13 8.60 16.58 14.61
CA LEU A 13 8.78 16.80 13.17
C LEU A 13 10.15 16.31 12.64
N GLY A 14 11.09 15.99 13.54
CA GLY A 14 12.48 15.63 13.18
C GLY A 14 12.74 14.14 12.95
N VAL A 15 11.74 13.27 13.09
CA VAL A 15 11.90 11.84 12.77
C VAL A 15 11.78 11.67 11.26
N SER A 16 12.92 11.72 10.56
CA SER A 16 13.01 11.20 9.19
C SER A 16 12.70 9.71 9.23
N GLN A 17 11.48 9.32 8.91
CA GLN A 17 11.06 7.93 8.89
C GLN A 17 11.71 7.26 7.67
N VAL A 18 12.85 6.60 7.87
CA VAL A 18 13.31 5.55 6.95
C VAL A 18 12.44 4.33 7.24
N SER A 19 11.25 4.31 6.65
CA SER A 19 10.28 3.24 6.82
C SER A 19 10.49 2.23 5.70
N SER A 20 11.21 1.14 5.99
CA SER A 20 11.09 -0.08 5.20
C SER A 20 9.80 -0.76 5.62
N ILE A 21 8.87 -0.94 4.68
CA ILE A 21 7.63 -1.69 4.92
C ILE A 21 7.82 -3.14 4.53
N LYS A 22 7.10 -4.05 5.16
CA LYS A 22 7.07 -5.47 4.78
C LYS A 22 5.85 -5.77 3.92
N CYS A 23 5.99 -6.49 2.81
CA CYS A 23 4.87 -6.87 1.94
C CYS A 23 4.84 -8.37 1.68
N TYR A 24 3.66 -8.91 1.39
CA TYR A 24 3.54 -10.26 0.86
C TYR A 24 4.01 -10.33 -0.59
N PHE A 25 4.73 -11.40 -0.94
CA PHE A 25 5.27 -11.63 -2.28
C PHE A 25 4.79 -12.97 -2.83
N CYS A 26 4.09 -12.93 -3.96
CA CYS A 26 3.72 -14.11 -4.72
C CYS A 26 3.16 -13.72 -6.10
N ALA A 27 3.18 -14.64 -7.07
CA ALA A 27 2.44 -14.51 -8.33
C ALA A 27 1.88 -15.87 -8.75
N SER A 28 0.55 -16.05 -8.70
CA SER A 28 -0.09 -17.34 -8.96
C SER A 28 -1.58 -17.18 -9.28
N THR A 29 -2.14 -18.18 -9.94
CA THR A 29 -3.58 -18.34 -10.16
C THR A 29 -4.30 -18.86 -8.91
N THR A 30 -3.59 -19.57 -8.02
CA THR A 30 -4.17 -20.23 -6.83
C THR A 30 -3.67 -19.64 -5.52
N ASP A 31 -2.35 -19.59 -5.33
CA ASP A 31 -1.77 -19.33 -4.00
C ASP A 31 -1.84 -17.86 -3.60
N CYS A 32 -1.94 -16.98 -4.60
CA CYS A 32 -2.08 -15.53 -4.44
C CYS A 32 -3.52 -15.03 -4.50
N ALA A 33 -4.44 -15.91 -4.90
CA ALA A 33 -5.83 -15.57 -5.09
C ALA A 33 -6.45 -15.12 -3.76
N ASP A 34 -7.59 -14.43 -3.85
CA ASP A 34 -8.34 -14.09 -2.66
C ASP A 34 -9.32 -15.21 -2.28
N PRO A 35 -9.46 -15.52 -0.98
CA PRO A 35 -8.63 -15.07 0.13
C PRO A 35 -7.24 -15.71 0.11
N VAL A 36 -6.20 -14.92 0.41
CA VAL A 36 -4.82 -15.41 0.35
C VAL A 36 -4.47 -16.22 1.59
N ASN A 37 -3.78 -17.35 1.40
CA ASN A 37 -3.21 -18.11 2.51
C ASN A 37 -1.85 -17.52 2.91
N THR A 38 -1.87 -16.56 3.83
CA THR A 38 -0.66 -15.84 4.28
C THR A 38 0.38 -16.73 4.96
N ALA A 39 0.01 -17.93 5.42
CA ALA A 39 0.96 -18.90 5.98
C ALA A 39 1.76 -19.64 4.90
N ALA A 40 1.33 -19.59 3.64
CA ALA A 40 1.94 -20.32 2.53
C ALA A 40 2.67 -19.42 1.52
N ILE A 41 2.74 -18.10 1.79
CA ILE A 41 3.41 -17.14 0.90
C ILE A 41 4.48 -16.35 1.65
N GLU A 42 5.51 -15.96 0.91
CA GLU A 42 6.66 -15.26 1.47
C GLU A 42 6.36 -13.78 1.74
N THR A 43 7.19 -13.19 2.60
CA THR A 43 7.18 -11.76 2.88
C THR A 43 8.55 -11.17 2.60
N PHE A 44 8.59 -9.97 2.04
CA PHE A 44 9.82 -9.24 1.76
C PHE A 44 9.80 -7.88 2.45
N ASP A 45 10.94 -7.49 3.02
CA ASP A 45 11.18 -6.11 3.43
C ASP A 45 11.45 -5.29 2.16
N CYS A 46 10.56 -4.34 1.86
CA CYS A 46 10.71 -3.47 0.71
C CYS A 46 11.80 -2.44 0.98
N GLU A 47 12.61 -2.16 -0.04
CA GLU A 47 13.64 -1.12 0.03
C GLU A 47 13.00 0.28 0.11
N ASN A 48 13.83 1.30 0.34
CA ASN A 48 13.37 2.67 0.56
C ASN A 48 12.42 3.16 -0.56
N GLU A 49 11.37 3.88 -0.15
CA GLU A 49 10.39 4.53 -1.03
C GLU A 49 9.47 3.58 -1.83
N GLN A 50 9.36 2.32 -1.37
CA GLN A 50 8.44 1.35 -1.94
C GLN A 50 7.16 1.18 -1.11
N VAL A 51 6.08 0.82 -1.79
CA VAL A 51 4.77 0.49 -1.23
C VAL A 51 4.37 -0.94 -1.62
N CYS A 52 3.45 -1.55 -0.87
CA CYS A 52 2.93 -2.86 -1.27
C CYS A 52 1.94 -2.70 -2.42
N TYR A 53 1.99 -3.60 -3.39
CA TYR A 53 0.97 -3.74 -4.42
C TYR A 53 0.22 -5.07 -4.33
N LYS A 54 -0.99 -5.05 -4.88
CA LYS A 54 -1.77 -6.21 -5.28
C LYS A 54 -2.32 -5.96 -6.67
N MET A 55 -2.02 -6.86 -7.60
CA MET A 55 -2.30 -6.69 -9.01
C MET A 55 -3.04 -7.91 -9.57
N GLY A 56 -4.14 -7.67 -10.28
CA GLY A 56 -4.78 -8.68 -11.10
C GLY A 56 -4.20 -8.67 -12.51
N ILE A 57 -3.80 -9.83 -13.01
CA ILE A 57 -3.21 -9.99 -14.34
C ILE A 57 -4.08 -10.97 -15.12
N ARG A 58 -4.48 -10.62 -16.33
CA ARG A 58 -5.15 -11.51 -17.28
C ARG A 58 -4.21 -11.79 -18.43
N PHE A 59 -4.05 -13.05 -18.80
CA PHE A 59 -3.19 -13.48 -19.90
C PHE A 59 -3.85 -14.61 -20.69
N GLN A 60 -3.43 -14.85 -21.93
CA GLN A 60 -3.94 -15.96 -22.74
C GLN A 60 -2.91 -17.05 -22.98
N ILE A 61 -3.26 -18.30 -22.68
CA ILE A 61 -2.45 -19.49 -23.00
C ILE A 61 -3.25 -20.36 -23.97
N ALA A 62 -2.68 -20.70 -25.12
CA ALA A 62 -3.33 -21.52 -26.15
C ALA A 62 -4.73 -21.02 -26.57
N GLY A 63 -4.95 -19.70 -26.52
CA GLY A 63 -6.25 -19.08 -26.85
C GLY A 63 -7.28 -19.09 -25.73
N LEU A 64 -6.94 -19.60 -24.54
CA LEU A 64 -7.79 -19.56 -23.35
C LEU A 64 -7.38 -18.41 -22.44
N ASP A 65 -8.37 -17.65 -21.96
CA ASP A 65 -8.17 -16.61 -20.96
C ASP A 65 -7.84 -17.22 -19.60
N GLN A 66 -6.81 -16.68 -18.96
CA GLN A 66 -6.34 -17.01 -17.63
C GLN A 66 -6.21 -15.75 -16.80
N SER A 67 -6.30 -15.88 -15.48
CA SER A 67 -6.10 -14.76 -14.56
C SER A 67 -5.27 -15.18 -13.36
N ALA A 68 -4.31 -14.35 -12.97
CA ALA A 68 -3.49 -14.51 -11.78
C ALA A 68 -3.55 -13.26 -10.91
N ILE A 69 -3.20 -13.43 -9.64
CA ILE A 69 -2.93 -12.32 -8.73
C ILE A 69 -1.43 -12.29 -8.44
N ALA A 70 -0.85 -11.09 -8.50
CA ALA A 70 0.51 -10.80 -8.08
C ALA A 70 0.51 -9.84 -6.89
N ARG A 71 1.44 -10.06 -5.96
CA ARG A 71 1.64 -9.26 -4.75
C ARG A 71 3.13 -9.00 -4.58
N GLY A 72 3.52 -7.81 -4.14
CA GLY A 72 4.92 -7.48 -3.87
C GLY A 72 5.14 -6.01 -3.53
N CYS A 73 6.37 -5.56 -3.73
CA CYS A 73 6.79 -4.17 -3.55
C CYS A 73 6.87 -3.44 -4.90
N ILE A 74 6.54 -2.16 -4.93
CA ILE A 74 6.68 -1.28 -6.10
C ILE A 74 7.02 0.13 -5.65
N PRO A 75 7.75 0.96 -6.42
CA PRO A 75 7.97 2.36 -6.08
C PRO A 75 6.66 3.11 -5.80
N ALA A 76 6.64 3.96 -4.78
CA ALA A 76 5.45 4.70 -4.35
C ALA A 76 4.88 5.64 -5.43
N ASP A 77 5.74 6.12 -6.33
CA ASP A 77 5.40 6.98 -7.47
C ASP A 77 4.98 6.18 -8.73
N SER A 78 4.99 4.85 -8.66
CA SER A 78 4.62 4.01 -9.79
C SER A 78 3.16 4.23 -10.19
N PRO A 79 2.86 4.38 -11.49
CA PRO A 79 1.50 4.67 -11.98
C PRO A 79 0.56 3.47 -11.90
N CYS A 80 0.75 2.53 -10.98
CA CYS A 80 -0.01 1.29 -10.75
C CYS A 80 -1.48 1.40 -11.21
N THR A 81 -1.74 0.99 -12.44
CA THR A 81 -3.03 1.16 -13.13
C THR A 81 -3.31 -0.08 -13.97
N ALA A 82 -4.59 -0.28 -14.26
CA ALA A 82 -5.00 -1.25 -15.27
C ALA A 82 -4.47 -0.80 -16.65
N ALA A 83 -3.81 -1.71 -17.35
CA ALA A 83 -3.15 -1.43 -18.61
C ALA A 83 -3.08 -2.69 -19.47
N ASP A 84 -3.18 -2.53 -20.79
CA ASP A 84 -2.83 -3.59 -21.73
C ASP A 84 -1.31 -3.53 -21.98
N LEU A 85 -0.61 -4.61 -21.66
CA LEU A 85 0.84 -4.71 -21.83
C LEU A 85 1.20 -5.30 -23.20
N GLY A 86 0.20 -5.58 -24.05
CA GLY A 86 0.38 -6.29 -25.31
C GLY A 86 0.63 -7.77 -25.08
N LEU A 87 0.91 -8.50 -26.16
CA LEU A 87 1.18 -9.96 -26.13
C LEU A 87 0.09 -10.77 -25.40
N ARG A 88 -1.17 -10.29 -25.43
CA ARG A 88 -2.34 -10.87 -24.75
C ARG A 88 -2.22 -10.88 -23.23
N ILE A 89 -1.47 -9.94 -22.64
CA ILE A 89 -1.33 -9.73 -21.20
C ILE A 89 -1.91 -8.36 -20.84
N SER A 90 -2.78 -8.33 -19.84
CA SER A 90 -3.37 -7.08 -19.34
C SER A 90 -3.40 -7.09 -17.81
N ILE A 91 -3.15 -5.93 -17.23
CA ILE A 91 -3.39 -5.65 -15.81
C ILE A 91 -4.87 -5.28 -15.66
N THR A 92 -5.62 -6.09 -14.94
CA THR A 92 -7.07 -5.89 -14.72
C THR A 92 -7.37 -5.06 -13.48
N SER A 93 -6.50 -5.11 -12.49
CA SER A 93 -6.59 -4.31 -11.27
C SER A 93 -5.19 -4.04 -10.72
N CYS A 94 -5.02 -2.90 -10.08
CA CYS A 94 -3.79 -2.53 -9.41
C CYS A 94 -4.16 -1.71 -8.17
N HIS A 95 -3.67 -2.14 -7.01
CA HIS A 95 -3.98 -1.52 -5.73
C HIS A 95 -2.69 -1.37 -4.92
N LEU A 96 -2.49 -0.17 -4.38
CA LEU A 96 -1.34 0.17 -3.54
C LEU A 96 -1.75 0.34 -2.08
N CYS A 97 -0.83 0.06 -1.16
CA CYS A 97 -0.97 0.36 0.24
C CYS A 97 0.41 0.48 0.92
N ASP A 98 0.48 1.25 2.00
CA ASP A 98 1.72 1.80 2.58
C ASP A 98 1.97 1.34 4.02
N THR A 99 1.35 0.24 4.46
CA THR A 99 1.56 -0.33 5.78
C THR A 99 2.00 -1.78 5.70
N ASP A 100 2.70 -2.27 6.73
CA ASP A 100 3.14 -3.66 6.76
C ASP A 100 2.02 -4.65 6.45
N LEU A 101 2.30 -5.54 5.52
CA LEU A 101 1.50 -6.69 5.12
C LEU A 101 0.09 -6.34 4.64
N CYS A 102 -0.16 -5.07 4.29
CA CYS A 102 -1.48 -4.57 3.92
C CYS A 102 -2.05 -5.26 2.67
N ASN A 103 -1.17 -5.67 1.77
CA ASN A 103 -1.52 -6.32 0.53
C ASN A 103 -1.98 -7.77 0.71
N ALA A 104 -2.36 -8.23 1.90
CA ALA A 104 -3.13 -9.47 2.11
C ALA A 104 -4.62 -9.30 1.79
N SER A 105 -5.16 -8.09 1.91
CA SER A 105 -6.60 -7.85 1.90
C SER A 105 -7.27 -8.22 0.58
N VAL A 106 -8.52 -8.70 0.65
CA VAL A 106 -9.38 -8.96 -0.53
C VAL A 106 -9.66 -7.67 -1.30
N ARG A 107 -9.80 -6.55 -0.57
CA ARG A 107 -9.92 -5.19 -1.13
C ARG A 107 -9.02 -4.25 -0.34
N LEU A 108 -8.20 -3.48 -1.04
CA LEU A 108 -7.42 -2.40 -0.47
C LEU A 108 -8.25 -1.12 -0.56
N THR A 109 -8.95 -0.77 0.52
CA THR A 109 -9.63 0.52 0.65
C THR A 109 -8.66 1.54 1.26
N GLY A 110 -8.48 2.69 0.60
CA GLY A 110 -7.61 3.77 1.06
C GLY A 110 -7.98 4.24 2.48
N ARG A 111 -6.95 4.47 3.30
CA ARG A 111 -7.06 4.86 4.71
C ARG A 111 -7.57 6.31 4.85
N ILE A 112 -8.62 6.54 5.65
CA ILE A 112 -9.26 7.85 5.92
C ILE A 112 -8.45 8.71 6.92
N TYR A 113 -7.13 8.51 7.07
CA TYR A 113 -6.36 9.18 8.13
C TYR A 113 -6.18 10.70 7.94
N ALA A 114 -6.61 11.27 6.80
CA ALA A 114 -6.57 12.72 6.56
C ALA A 114 -7.56 13.56 7.42
N VAL A 115 -8.54 12.95 8.09
CA VAL A 115 -9.59 13.70 8.81
C VAL A 115 -9.20 14.01 10.27
N LEU A 116 -8.36 13.17 10.88
CA LEU A 116 -7.92 13.33 12.27
C LEU A 116 -7.18 14.66 12.55
N PRO A 117 -6.20 15.10 11.72
CA PRO A 117 -5.55 16.39 11.96
C PRO A 117 -6.51 17.58 11.77
N MET A 118 -7.46 17.49 10.84
CA MET A 118 -8.51 18.52 10.65
C MET A 118 -9.41 18.67 11.87
N ILE A 119 -9.84 17.56 12.49
CA ILE A 119 -10.68 17.58 13.69
C ILE A 119 -9.90 18.17 14.88
N VAL A 120 -8.64 17.79 15.05
CA VAL A 120 -7.79 18.32 16.13
C VAL A 120 -7.55 19.83 15.97
N SER A 121 -7.31 20.32 14.75
CA SER A 121 -7.18 21.76 14.48
C SER A 121 -8.47 22.54 14.79
N LEU A 122 -9.64 21.98 14.45
CA LEU A 122 -10.93 22.60 14.78
C LEU A 122 -11.23 22.61 16.28
N LEU A 123 -10.79 21.59 17.02
CA LEU A 123 -10.94 21.52 18.48
C LEU A 123 -10.02 22.53 19.19
N ILE A 124 -8.78 22.70 18.73
CA ILE A 124 -7.84 23.69 19.29
C ILE A 124 -8.31 25.12 19.02
N ALA A 125 -8.87 25.40 17.84
CA ALA A 125 -9.39 26.73 17.49
C ALA A 125 -10.59 27.19 18.37
N LYS A 126 -11.27 26.26 19.06
CA LYS A 126 -12.38 26.58 19.97
C LYS A 126 -11.98 26.74 21.44
N ILE A 127 -10.72 26.47 21.79
CA ILE A 127 -10.20 26.77 23.13
C ILE A 127 -9.88 28.27 23.18
N LYS A 128 -10.85 29.06 23.66
CA LYS A 128 -10.60 30.48 24.01
C LYS A 128 -9.66 30.54 25.22
N PHE A 129 -8.55 31.27 25.06
CA PHE A 129 -7.78 31.81 26.18
C PHE A 129 -8.50 33.03 26.76
#